data_AF-A0A0N1HG69-F1
#
_entry.id   AF-A0A0N1HG69-F1
#
_cell.length_a   1.000
_cell.length_b   1.000
_cell.length_c   1.000
_cell.angle_alpha   90.00
_cell.angle_beta   90.00
_cell.angle_gamma   90.00
#
_symmetry.space_group_name_H-M   'P 1'
#
loop_
_entity.id
_entity.type
_entity.pdbx_description
1 polymer ?
#
loop_
_entity_poly.entity_id
_entity_poly.type
_entity_poly.pdbx_seq_one_letter_code
_entity_poly.pdbx_strand_id
1 'polypeptide(L)'
;MTDTVFRGGPAAARAAAPRPPAAPVPPGTTTPAYVYDLAVVRSAYARLRSWLPEPSELYYSLKANPHPAVVSTLHELGCRAEVSSPGELDAALQAGVPAHDILYTGPGKRDEDLDRALEAGVRGFAVDSVHGVGQLDRAAARHGVNVAYLLRVNPGGGSRGAGLRMTGDPSAFGADADRPPRAVHRRRARPYRRSSPLSGHQHRRRGGALQLLRRGDHRGARPA
;
A
#
# COMPACT_ATOMS: atom_id res chain seq x y z
N MET A 1 -29.42 -2.41 21.53
CA MET A 1 -29.44 -1.57 20.32
C MET A 1 -28.82 -0.24 20.70
N THR A 2 -27.63 0.06 20.18
CA THR A 2 -26.98 1.35 20.39
C THR A 2 -26.50 1.82 19.04
N ASP A 3 -27.33 2.65 18.40
CA ASP A 3 -26.97 3.34 17.16
C ASP A 3 -25.85 4.33 17.43
N THR A 4 -24.70 4.10 16.79
CA THR A 4 -23.63 5.10 16.73
C THR A 4 -23.79 5.87 15.42
N VAL A 5 -24.36 7.07 15.51
CA VAL A 5 -24.48 8.01 14.39
C VAL A 5 -23.18 8.83 14.27
N PHE A 6 -22.42 8.65 13.19
CA PHE A 6 -21.34 9.56 12.84
C PHE A 6 -21.92 10.81 12.18
N ARG A 7 -22.01 11.92 12.92
CA ARG A 7 -22.25 13.25 12.30
C ARG A 7 -20.94 13.74 11.71
N GLY A 8 -20.83 13.68 10.38
CA GLY A 8 -19.76 14.37 9.65
C GLY A 8 -19.95 15.87 9.77
N GLY A 9 -19.15 16.52 10.64
CA GLY A 9 -18.98 17.96 10.58
C GLY A 9 -18.39 18.36 9.22
N PRO A 10 -18.62 19.60 8.74
CA PRO A 10 -18.04 20.05 7.48
C PRO A 10 -16.53 19.86 7.53
N ALA A 11 -15.98 19.22 6.49
CA ALA A 11 -14.54 19.14 6.31
C ALA A 11 -14.02 20.57 6.14
N ALA A 12 -13.58 21.18 7.25
CA ALA A 12 -12.84 22.41 7.18
C ALA A 12 -11.63 22.11 6.28
N ALA A 13 -11.60 22.75 5.11
CA ALA A 13 -10.43 22.77 4.25
C ALA A 13 -9.31 23.40 5.08
N ARG A 14 -8.55 22.57 5.79
CA ARG A 14 -7.32 23.00 6.44
C ARG A 14 -6.44 23.52 5.31
N ALA A 15 -6.14 24.81 5.34
CA ALA A 15 -5.19 25.42 4.43
C ALA A 15 -3.96 24.51 4.36
N ALA A 16 -3.54 24.18 3.13
CA ALA A 16 -2.30 23.44 2.93
C ALA A 16 -1.21 24.16 3.73
N ALA A 17 -0.48 23.42 4.55
CA ALA A 17 0.65 23.99 5.29
C ALA A 17 1.51 24.80 4.31
N PRO A 18 1.97 26.02 4.68
CA PRO A 18 2.72 26.87 3.78
C PRO A 18 3.87 26.06 3.17
N ARG A 19 4.03 26.16 1.84
CA ARG A 19 5.09 25.45 1.13
C ARG A 19 6.41 25.87 1.76
N PRO A 20 7.27 24.92 2.21
CA PRO A 20 8.59 25.30 2.68
C PRO A 20 9.29 26.09 1.57
N PRO A 21 10.17 27.05 1.93
CA PRO A 21 10.96 27.76 0.93
C PRO A 21 11.65 26.73 0.03
N ALA A 22 11.69 27.01 -1.28
CA ALA A 22 12.36 26.12 -2.21
C ALA A 22 13.82 25.96 -1.79
N ALA A 23 14.32 24.72 -1.77
CA ALA A 23 15.73 24.49 -1.52
C ALA A 23 16.56 25.29 -2.55
N PRO A 24 17.66 25.93 -2.13
CA PRO A 24 18.51 26.66 -3.05
C PRO A 24 19.00 25.70 -4.15
N VAL A 25 18.91 26.14 -5.40
CA VAL A 25 19.47 25.39 -6.52
C VAL A 25 20.99 25.42 -6.39
N PRO A 26 21.69 24.26 -6.40
CA PRO A 26 23.13 24.23 -6.29
C PRO A 26 23.81 25.09 -7.37
N PRO A 27 24.86 25.87 -7.03
CA PRO A 27 25.60 26.64 -8.01
C PRO A 27 26.10 25.77 -9.17
N GLY A 28 25.99 26.26 -10.41
CA GLY A 28 26.40 25.52 -11.60
C GLY A 28 25.36 24.52 -12.13
N THR A 29 24.16 24.44 -11.55
CA THR A 29 23.06 23.62 -12.09
C THR A 29 22.54 24.23 -13.39
N THR A 30 22.67 23.50 -14.50
CA THR A 30 22.05 23.86 -15.78
C THR A 30 20.54 23.67 -15.72
N THR A 31 19.77 24.66 -16.19
CA THR A 31 18.30 24.63 -16.20
C THR A 31 17.74 24.21 -17.56
N PRO A 32 16.57 23.52 -17.60
CA PRO A 32 15.70 23.21 -16.47
C PRO A 32 16.19 22.03 -15.62
N ALA A 33 16.03 22.13 -14.30
CA ALA A 33 16.43 21.09 -13.34
C ALA A 33 15.35 20.85 -12.29
N TYR A 34 15.24 19.59 -11.84
CA TYR A 34 14.47 19.21 -10.66
C TYR A 34 15.41 19.09 -9.45
N VAL A 35 15.10 19.80 -8.38
CA VAL A 35 15.86 19.75 -7.11
C VAL A 35 14.97 19.14 -6.03
N TYR A 36 15.43 18.06 -5.43
CA TYR A 36 14.73 17.34 -4.36
C TYR A 36 15.40 17.57 -3.02
N ASP A 37 14.68 18.17 -2.08
CA ASP A 37 15.12 18.28 -0.70
C ASP A 37 14.69 17.04 0.10
N LEU A 38 15.65 16.18 0.42
CA LEU A 38 15.39 14.96 1.19
C LEU A 38 15.02 15.26 2.66
N ALA A 39 15.37 16.43 3.21
CA ALA A 39 14.93 16.82 4.55
C ALA A 39 13.42 17.09 4.58
N VAL A 40 12.86 17.65 3.49
CA VAL A 40 11.41 17.80 3.33
C VAL A 40 10.73 16.43 3.23
N VAL A 41 11.31 15.47 2.50
CA VAL A 41 10.79 14.10 2.41
C VAL A 41 10.77 13.44 3.80
N ARG A 42 11.87 13.51 4.56
CA ARG A 42 11.98 12.97 5.92
C ARG A 42 10.95 13.61 6.86
N SER A 43 10.79 14.93 6.80
CA SER A 43 9.82 15.67 7.62
C SER A 43 8.37 15.31 7.27
N ALA A 44 8.05 15.14 6.00
CA ALA A 44 6.73 14.73 5.55
C ALA A 44 6.38 13.31 6.04
N TYR A 45 7.33 12.37 5.97
CA TYR A 45 7.16 11.03 6.51
C TYR A 45 6.91 11.05 8.03
N ALA A 46 7.78 11.73 8.78
CA ALA A 46 7.67 11.81 10.25
C ALA A 46 6.32 12.40 10.67
N ARG A 47 5.89 13.47 9.99
CA ARG A 47 4.59 14.09 10.22
C ARG A 47 3.45 13.12 9.93
N LEU A 48 3.44 12.42 8.79
CA LEU A 48 2.38 11.45 8.49
C LEU A 48 2.36 10.32 9.53
N ARG A 49 3.54 9.78 9.88
CA ARG A 49 3.69 8.70 10.84
C ARG A 49 3.15 9.06 12.23
N SER A 50 3.28 10.32 12.67
CA SER A 50 2.77 10.78 13.97
C SER A 50 1.24 10.81 14.06
N TRP A 51 0.53 10.85 12.94
CA TRP A 51 -0.94 10.83 12.92
C TRP A 51 -1.54 9.43 12.80
N LEU A 52 -0.74 8.43 12.41
CA LEU A 52 -1.22 7.08 12.13
C LEU A 52 -1.12 6.18 13.36
N PRO A 53 -2.18 5.43 13.70
CA PRO A 53 -2.15 4.50 14.82
C PRO A 53 -1.14 3.37 14.57
N GLU A 54 -0.66 2.77 15.65
CA GLU A 54 0.09 1.53 15.56
C GLU A 54 -0.81 0.32 15.83
N PRO A 55 -0.64 -0.79 15.07
CA PRO A 55 0.28 -0.96 13.95
C PRO A 55 -0.32 -0.46 12.62
N SER A 56 0.34 0.49 11.95
CA SER A 56 0.05 0.85 10.55
C SER A 56 1.31 0.66 9.71
N GLU A 57 1.17 0.13 8.51
CA GLU A 57 2.26 0.05 7.52
C GLU A 57 2.09 1.19 6.50
N LEU A 58 3.19 1.81 6.10
CA LEU A 58 3.21 2.85 5.07
C LEU A 58 3.84 2.28 3.81
N TYR A 59 3.17 2.48 2.67
CA TYR A 59 3.68 2.14 1.34
C TYR A 59 3.75 3.42 0.51
N TYR A 60 4.92 3.74 -0.03
CA TYR A 60 5.12 4.87 -0.93
C TYR A 60 4.82 4.47 -2.38
N SER A 61 3.97 5.24 -3.05
CA SER A 61 3.63 5.00 -4.46
C SER A 61 4.71 5.55 -5.37
N LEU A 62 5.39 4.67 -6.12
CA LEU A 62 6.48 5.07 -7.01
C LEU A 62 6.01 5.92 -8.20
N LYS A 63 4.72 5.84 -8.56
CA LYS A 63 4.09 6.71 -9.57
C LYS A 63 4.27 8.19 -9.25
N ALA A 64 4.39 8.54 -7.97
CA ALA A 64 4.54 9.93 -7.54
C ALA A 64 5.92 10.48 -7.89
N ASN A 65 6.99 9.72 -7.61
CA ASN A 65 8.36 10.04 -7.99
C ASN A 65 9.26 8.79 -7.78
N PRO A 66 9.71 8.12 -8.84
CA PRO A 66 10.54 6.92 -8.73
C PRO A 66 12.03 7.23 -8.50
N HIS A 67 12.43 8.49 -8.27
CA HIS A 67 13.83 8.86 -8.11
C HIS A 67 14.50 8.06 -6.97
N PRO A 68 15.62 7.33 -7.22
CA PRO A 68 16.19 6.39 -6.26
C PRO A 68 16.47 6.99 -4.88
N ALA A 69 17.00 8.22 -4.82
CA ALA A 69 17.29 8.90 -3.56
C ALA A 69 16.03 9.20 -2.70
N VAL A 70 14.88 9.42 -3.34
CA VAL A 70 13.60 9.64 -2.62
C VAL A 70 13.08 8.31 -2.08
N VAL A 71 13.11 7.27 -2.92
CA VAL A 71 12.65 5.92 -2.57
C VAL A 71 13.52 5.33 -1.46
N SER A 72 14.85 5.38 -1.58
CA SER A 72 15.78 4.89 -0.56
C SER A 72 15.62 5.63 0.76
N THR A 73 15.52 6.96 0.73
CA THR A 73 15.28 7.78 1.93
C THR A 73 14.00 7.37 2.65
N LEU A 74 12.90 7.15 1.92
CA LEU A 74 11.65 6.71 2.53
C LEU A 74 11.76 5.29 3.09
N HIS A 75 12.48 4.41 2.38
CA HIS A 75 12.68 3.03 2.83
C HIS A 75 13.51 2.95 4.12
N GLU A 76 14.59 3.74 4.24
CA GLU A 76 15.40 3.88 5.46
C GLU A 76 14.57 4.29 6.69
N LEU A 77 13.54 5.11 6.47
CA LEU A 77 12.63 5.54 7.54
C LEU A 77 11.61 4.47 7.96
N GLY A 78 11.54 3.34 7.24
CA GLY A 78 10.60 2.25 7.47
C GLY A 78 9.36 2.30 6.57
N CYS A 79 9.39 3.05 5.47
CA CYS A 79 8.37 2.97 4.42
C CYS A 79 8.61 1.76 3.52
N ARG A 80 7.53 1.14 3.03
CA ARG A 80 7.56 0.11 2.00
C ARG A 80 7.30 0.72 0.61
N ALA A 81 7.46 -0.07 -0.45
CA ALA A 81 7.21 0.40 -1.82
C ALA A 81 5.91 -0.14 -2.38
N GLU A 82 5.18 0.70 -3.09
CA GLU A 82 4.02 0.35 -3.93
C GLU A 82 4.38 0.62 -5.38
N VAL A 83 4.22 -0.41 -6.21
CA VAL A 83 4.55 -0.39 -7.65
C VAL A 83 3.38 -0.90 -8.47
N SER A 84 3.29 -0.48 -9.72
CA SER A 84 2.22 -0.87 -10.66
C SER A 84 2.69 -1.29 -12.04
N SER A 85 3.99 -1.22 -12.30
CA SER A 85 4.58 -1.61 -13.58
C SER A 85 5.95 -2.26 -13.37
N PRO A 86 6.45 -3.01 -14.36
CA PRO A 86 7.80 -3.57 -14.30
C PRO A 86 8.88 -2.50 -14.14
N GLY A 87 8.72 -1.34 -14.78
CA GLY A 87 9.68 -0.23 -14.65
C GLY A 87 9.70 0.37 -13.24
N GLU A 88 8.55 0.44 -12.56
CA GLU A 88 8.49 0.85 -11.15
C GLU A 88 9.08 -0.22 -10.23
N LEU A 89 8.85 -1.50 -10.51
CA LEU A 89 9.50 -2.60 -9.79
C LEU A 89 11.02 -2.50 -9.90
N ASP A 90 11.54 -2.28 -11.10
CA ASP A 90 12.98 -2.11 -11.33
C ASP A 90 13.53 -0.91 -10.58
N ALA A 91 12.84 0.23 -10.63
CA ALA A 91 13.24 1.44 -9.90
C ALA A 91 13.26 1.21 -8.38
N ALA A 92 12.27 0.49 -7.83
CA ALA A 92 12.25 0.15 -6.39
C ALA A 92 13.43 -0.74 -5.99
N LEU A 93 13.71 -1.78 -6.79
CA LEU A 93 14.81 -2.71 -6.54
C LEU A 93 16.16 -2.01 -6.67
N GLN A 94 16.35 -1.17 -7.68
CA GLN A 94 17.55 -0.35 -7.88
C GLN A 94 17.77 0.67 -6.75
N ALA A 95 16.68 1.18 -6.16
CA ALA A 95 16.74 2.03 -4.99
C ALA A 95 17.04 1.27 -3.68
N GLY A 96 17.23 -0.05 -3.74
CA GLY A 96 17.60 -0.89 -2.60
C GLY A 96 16.41 -1.40 -1.78
N VAL A 97 15.17 -1.26 -2.26
CA VAL A 97 14.01 -1.82 -1.56
C VAL A 97 14.00 -3.34 -1.77
N PRO A 98 14.00 -4.15 -0.69
CA PRO A 98 13.96 -5.60 -0.84
C PRO A 98 12.58 -6.02 -1.37
N ALA A 99 12.55 -7.00 -2.27
CA ALA A 99 11.32 -7.39 -2.96
C ALA A 99 10.17 -7.84 -2.02
N HIS A 100 10.49 -8.37 -0.83
CA HIS A 100 9.50 -8.76 0.18
C HIS A 100 8.80 -7.57 0.87
N ASP A 101 9.32 -6.35 0.70
CA ASP A 101 8.72 -5.09 1.15
C ASP A 101 8.00 -4.34 0.01
N ILE A 102 7.83 -4.97 -1.15
CA ILE A 102 7.10 -4.40 -2.30
C ILE A 102 5.66 -4.93 -2.33
N LEU A 103 4.71 -4.02 -2.56
CA LEU A 103 3.33 -4.31 -2.91
C LEU A 103 3.10 -3.99 -4.40
N TYR A 104 2.87 -5.01 -5.22
CA TYR A 104 2.59 -4.83 -6.64
C TYR A 104 1.08 -4.70 -6.89
N THR A 105 0.64 -3.51 -7.30
CA THR A 105 -0.76 -3.13 -7.55
C THR A 105 -1.07 -2.96 -9.05
N GLY A 106 -2.27 -2.50 -9.38
CA GLY A 106 -2.68 -2.14 -10.73
C GLY A 106 -3.56 -3.21 -11.39
N PRO A 107 -4.60 -2.81 -12.15
CA PRO A 107 -5.67 -3.71 -12.57
C PRO A 107 -5.33 -4.62 -13.76
N GLY A 108 -4.26 -4.33 -14.51
CA GLY A 108 -3.95 -4.98 -15.79
C GLY A 108 -2.58 -5.64 -15.85
N LYS A 109 -2.19 -6.38 -14.80
CA LYS A 109 -0.90 -7.10 -14.80
C LYS A 109 -0.92 -8.21 -15.86
N ARG A 110 0.10 -8.26 -16.73
CA ARG A 110 0.28 -9.38 -17.66
C ARG A 110 0.88 -10.58 -16.93
N ASP A 111 0.72 -11.78 -17.47
CA ASP A 111 1.31 -13.00 -16.89
C ASP A 111 2.84 -12.87 -16.76
N GLU A 112 3.49 -12.31 -17.78
CA GLU A 112 4.93 -12.02 -17.77
C GLU A 112 5.35 -11.04 -16.65
N ASP A 113 4.52 -10.03 -16.36
CA ASP A 113 4.79 -9.07 -15.28
C ASP A 113 4.69 -9.74 -13.91
N LEU A 114 3.73 -10.66 -13.75
CA LEU A 114 3.58 -11.46 -12.53
C LEU A 114 4.75 -12.41 -12.35
N ASP A 115 5.12 -13.13 -13.40
CA ASP A 115 6.23 -14.09 -13.36
C ASP A 115 7.54 -13.38 -12.99
N ARG A 116 7.86 -12.26 -13.64
CA ARG A 116 9.02 -11.42 -13.31
C ARG A 116 9.00 -10.93 -11.86
N ALA A 117 7.85 -10.47 -11.37
CA ALA A 117 7.73 -10.01 -9.99
C ALA A 117 7.98 -11.13 -8.98
N LEU A 118 7.47 -12.34 -9.26
CA LEU A 118 7.65 -13.51 -8.41
C LEU A 118 9.11 -13.97 -8.40
N GLU A 119 9.77 -14.00 -9.56
CA GLU A 119 11.21 -14.28 -9.72
C GLU A 119 12.07 -13.29 -8.94
N ALA A 120 11.73 -11.99 -9.01
CA ALA A 120 12.40 -10.94 -8.25
C ALA A 120 12.19 -11.05 -6.72
N GLY A 121 11.30 -11.92 -6.25
CA GLY A 121 11.05 -12.15 -4.83
C GLY A 121 9.86 -11.38 -4.26
N VAL A 122 9.02 -10.74 -5.10
CA VAL A 122 7.81 -10.06 -4.63
C VAL A 122 6.80 -11.09 -4.14
N ARG A 123 6.21 -10.84 -2.98
CA ARG A 123 5.21 -11.73 -2.36
C ARG A 123 3.91 -11.01 -1.97
N GLY A 124 3.85 -9.69 -2.13
CA GLY A 124 2.68 -8.87 -1.83
C GLY A 124 2.06 -8.31 -3.11
N PHE A 125 0.79 -8.60 -3.34
CA PHE A 125 0.05 -8.11 -4.52
C PHE A 125 -1.24 -7.40 -4.11
N ALA A 126 -1.65 -6.38 -4.85
CA ALA A 126 -3.02 -5.90 -4.83
C ALA A 126 -3.67 -6.28 -6.16
N VAL A 127 -4.79 -6.98 -6.11
CA VAL A 127 -5.55 -7.45 -7.26
C VAL A 127 -6.88 -6.71 -7.32
N ASP A 128 -7.32 -6.39 -8.53
CA ASP A 128 -8.51 -5.58 -8.79
C ASP A 128 -9.70 -6.42 -9.24
N SER A 129 -9.56 -7.74 -9.40
CA SER A 129 -10.67 -8.61 -9.83
C SER A 129 -10.49 -10.04 -9.35
N VAL A 130 -11.59 -10.80 -9.32
CA VAL A 130 -11.58 -12.26 -9.06
C VAL A 130 -10.77 -12.99 -10.13
N HIS A 131 -10.83 -12.53 -11.38
CA HIS A 131 -9.97 -13.05 -12.45
C HIS A 131 -8.49 -12.85 -12.13
N GLY A 132 -8.11 -11.66 -11.64
CA GLY A 132 -6.75 -11.33 -11.22
C GLY A 132 -6.26 -12.20 -10.05
N VAL A 133 -7.14 -12.60 -9.12
CA VAL A 133 -6.80 -13.60 -8.09
C VAL A 133 -6.41 -14.92 -8.75
N GLY A 134 -7.26 -15.46 -9.63
CA GLY A 134 -6.97 -16.74 -10.30
C GLY A 134 -5.73 -16.68 -11.20
N GLN A 135 -5.46 -15.54 -11.83
CA GLN A 135 -4.24 -15.30 -12.59
C GLN A 135 -3.00 -15.37 -11.69
N LEU A 136 -3.03 -14.66 -10.55
CA LEU A 136 -1.96 -14.67 -9.56
C LEU A 136 -1.73 -16.06 -8.96
N ASP A 137 -2.80 -16.81 -8.64
CA ASP A 137 -2.71 -18.17 -8.11
C ASP A 137 -2.00 -19.10 -9.09
N ARG A 138 -2.33 -19.02 -10.39
CA ARG A 138 -1.65 -19.81 -11.43
C ARG A 138 -0.17 -19.44 -11.54
N ALA A 139 0.16 -18.15 -11.52
CA ALA A 139 1.55 -17.70 -11.54
C ALA A 139 2.32 -18.20 -10.31
N ALA A 140 1.78 -18.01 -9.11
CA ALA A 140 2.38 -18.48 -7.87
C ALA A 140 2.62 -20.00 -7.87
N ALA A 141 1.67 -20.78 -8.41
CA ALA A 141 1.81 -22.23 -8.57
C ALA A 141 2.93 -22.61 -9.54
N ARG A 142 3.07 -21.93 -10.70
CA ARG A 142 4.18 -22.16 -11.64
C ARG A 142 5.55 -21.95 -10.99
N HIS A 143 5.66 -20.94 -10.11
CA HIS A 143 6.90 -20.60 -9.40
C HIS A 143 7.12 -21.39 -8.10
N GLY A 144 6.14 -22.21 -7.67
CA GLY A 144 6.23 -22.96 -6.42
C GLY A 144 6.29 -22.07 -5.17
N VAL A 145 5.70 -20.88 -5.20
CA VAL A 145 5.75 -19.89 -4.09
C VAL A 145 4.37 -19.57 -3.54
N ASN A 146 4.34 -19.16 -2.27
CA ASN A 146 3.13 -18.60 -1.66
C ASN A 146 3.15 -17.08 -1.74
N VAL A 147 2.00 -16.49 -2.08
CA VAL A 147 1.82 -15.03 -2.16
C VAL A 147 0.73 -14.56 -1.22
N ALA A 148 0.81 -13.29 -0.83
CA ALA A 148 -0.26 -12.58 -0.16
C ALA A 148 -0.88 -11.58 -1.12
N TYR A 149 -2.21 -11.43 -1.08
CA TYR A 149 -2.88 -10.40 -1.84
C TYR A 149 -3.92 -9.62 -1.05
N LEU A 150 -4.13 -8.38 -1.50
CA LEU A 150 -5.26 -7.53 -1.16
C LEU A 150 -6.20 -7.50 -2.36
N LEU A 151 -7.49 -7.75 -2.16
CA LEU A 151 -8.48 -7.46 -3.19
C LEU A 151 -8.93 -6.02 -3.03
N ARG A 152 -8.70 -5.18 -4.04
CA ARG A 152 -9.31 -3.85 -4.10
C ARG A 152 -10.80 -4.03 -4.35
N VAL A 153 -11.62 -3.46 -3.49
CA VAL A 153 -13.08 -3.51 -3.62
C VAL A 153 -13.58 -2.11 -3.94
N ASN A 154 -14.45 -2.00 -4.94
CA ASN A 154 -15.21 -0.79 -5.20
C ASN A 154 -16.51 -0.89 -4.38
N PRO A 155 -16.68 -0.08 -3.32
CA PRO A 155 -17.94 -0.05 -2.59
C PRO A 155 -18.98 0.55 -3.55
N GLY A 156 -19.93 -0.26 -4.01
CA GLY A 156 -21.01 0.21 -4.87
C GLY A 156 -21.74 1.41 -4.24
N GLY A 157 -22.27 2.31 -5.08
CA GLY A 157 -22.95 3.52 -4.64
C GLY A 157 -21.95 4.64 -4.35
N GLY A 158 -21.73 5.50 -5.35
CA GLY A 158 -20.77 6.59 -5.26
C GLY A 158 -20.94 7.43 -4.00
N SER A 159 -19.83 7.73 -3.33
CA SER A 159 -19.80 8.69 -2.24
C SER A 159 -20.16 10.07 -2.81
N ARG A 160 -21.44 10.48 -2.69
CA ARG A 160 -21.96 11.78 -3.19
C ARG A 160 -21.37 13.03 -2.51
N GLY A 161 -20.21 12.93 -1.86
CA GLY A 161 -19.57 14.04 -1.15
C GLY A 161 -18.04 14.04 -1.14
N ALA A 162 -17.36 12.98 -1.60
CA ALA A 162 -15.92 12.99 -1.81
C ALA A 162 -15.68 13.13 -3.32
N GLY A 163 -14.93 14.15 -3.76
CA GLY A 163 -14.65 14.44 -5.18
C GLY A 163 -13.87 13.38 -5.95
N LEU A 164 -13.87 12.13 -5.51
CA LEU A 164 -13.27 10.97 -6.17
C LEU A 164 -14.37 10.23 -6.95
N ARG A 165 -14.65 10.69 -8.17
CA ARG A 165 -15.62 10.05 -9.10
C ARG A 165 -15.19 8.68 -9.63
N MET A 166 -14.24 8.00 -8.97
CA MET A 166 -13.73 6.67 -9.35
C MET A 166 -14.18 5.56 -8.39
N THR A 167 -14.98 5.90 -7.39
CA THR A 167 -15.59 4.95 -6.44
C THR A 167 -17.11 4.97 -6.59
N GLY A 168 -17.71 3.81 -6.84
CA GLY A 168 -19.16 3.59 -6.96
C GLY A 168 -19.74 3.48 -8.38
N ASP A 169 -18.96 3.79 -9.41
CA ASP A 169 -19.30 3.64 -10.84
C ASP A 169 -18.49 2.48 -11.48
N PRO A 170 -18.90 1.93 -12.65
CA PRO A 170 -18.10 0.97 -13.41
C PRO A 170 -16.69 1.50 -13.65
N SER A 171 -15.70 0.80 -13.12
CA SER A 171 -14.30 1.25 -13.08
C SER A 171 -13.40 0.09 -13.47
N ALA A 172 -12.30 0.40 -14.15
CA ALA A 172 -11.22 -0.57 -14.35
C ALA A 172 -10.53 -0.97 -13.02
N PHE A 173 -10.86 -0.31 -11.91
CA PHE A 173 -10.24 -0.52 -10.59
C PHE A 173 -11.20 -1.15 -9.59
N GLY A 174 -10.74 -2.23 -8.96
CA GLY A 174 -11.43 -2.95 -7.90
C GLY A 174 -12.57 -3.85 -8.37
N ALA A 175 -12.86 -4.87 -7.56
CA ALA A 175 -13.98 -5.78 -7.73
C ALA A 175 -15.23 -5.23 -7.05
N ASP A 176 -16.40 -5.59 -7.56
CA ASP A 176 -17.67 -5.26 -6.90
C ASP A 176 -17.75 -5.89 -5.52
N ALA A 177 -18.19 -5.11 -4.53
CA ALA A 177 -18.32 -5.54 -3.14
C ALA A 177 -19.22 -6.79 -2.96
N ASP A 178 -20.18 -7.01 -3.87
CA ASP A 178 -21.16 -8.08 -3.80
C ASP A 178 -20.66 -9.45 -4.29
N ARG A 179 -19.40 -9.53 -4.78
CA ARG A 179 -18.76 -10.79 -5.21
C ARG A 179 -17.42 -11.04 -4.50
N PRO A 180 -17.41 -11.45 -3.22
CA PRO A 180 -16.16 -11.80 -2.55
C PRO A 180 -15.56 -13.10 -3.12
N PRO A 181 -14.24 -13.16 -3.37
CA PRO A 181 -13.58 -14.37 -3.85
C PRO A 181 -13.60 -15.48 -2.79
N ARG A 182 -13.62 -16.73 -3.26
CA ARG A 182 -13.79 -17.94 -2.42
C ARG A 182 -12.60 -18.29 -1.53
N ALA A 183 -11.47 -17.61 -1.68
CA ALA A 183 -10.32 -17.72 -0.80
C ALA A 183 -9.72 -16.33 -0.58
N VAL A 184 -9.24 -16.06 0.64
CA VAL A 184 -8.43 -14.89 0.98
C VAL A 184 -7.27 -15.42 1.82
N HIS A 185 -6.08 -15.53 1.22
CA HIS A 185 -4.87 -15.82 1.97
C HIS A 185 -4.49 -14.61 2.81
N ARG A 186 -4.73 -14.70 4.12
CA ARG A 186 -4.42 -13.64 5.07
C ARG A 186 -2.94 -13.64 5.39
N ARG A 187 -2.23 -12.59 4.96
CA ARG A 187 -0.97 -12.22 5.62
C ARG A 187 -1.31 -11.67 7.00
N ARG A 188 -0.81 -12.31 8.06
CA ARG A 188 -0.65 -11.62 9.34
C ARG A 188 0.34 -10.48 9.09
N ALA A 189 -0.05 -9.24 9.37
CA ALA A 189 0.90 -8.15 9.47
C ALA A 189 2.01 -8.61 10.43
N ARG A 190 3.21 -8.88 9.90
CA ARG A 190 4.35 -9.13 10.75
C ARG A 190 4.74 -7.76 11.30
N PRO A 191 4.79 -7.56 12.63
CA PRO A 191 5.32 -6.32 13.16
C PRO A 191 6.71 -6.11 12.56
N TYR A 192 6.89 -5.00 11.87
CA TYR A 192 8.21 -4.57 11.42
C TYR A 192 9.09 -4.48 12.67
N ARG A 193 10.08 -5.36 12.76
CA ARG A 193 11.07 -5.33 13.85
C ARG A 193 12.09 -4.26 13.48
N ARG A 194 11.95 -3.10 14.12
CA ARG A 194 12.98 -2.06 14.14
C ARG A 194 14.28 -2.69 14.67
N SER A 195 15.36 -2.69 13.90
CA SER A 195 16.69 -2.89 14.45
C SER A 195 17.16 -1.55 15.02
N SER A 196 17.29 -1.51 16.35
CA SER A 196 18.00 -0.52 17.18
C SER A 196 17.29 0.76 17.71
N PRO A 197 17.72 1.23 18.90
CA PRO A 197 16.82 1.68 19.96
C PRO A 197 16.85 3.18 20.13
N LEU A 198 15.68 3.81 20.26
CA LEU A 198 15.58 5.10 20.94
C LEU A 198 14.33 5.07 21.83
N SER A 199 14.60 5.36 23.10
CA SER A 199 13.74 5.22 24.27
C SER A 199 12.45 6.04 24.23
N GLY A 200 11.43 5.50 24.88
CA GLY A 200 10.55 6.24 25.79
C GLY A 200 9.40 7.04 25.19
N HIS A 201 8.19 6.48 25.21
CA HIS A 201 7.14 6.87 26.17
C HIS A 201 5.83 6.09 25.94
N GLN A 202 5.26 5.60 27.04
CA GLN A 202 3.90 5.05 27.13
C GLN A 202 2.88 6.18 26.89
N HIS A 203 1.83 5.95 26.10
CA HIS A 203 0.47 6.25 26.57
C HIS A 203 -0.66 5.56 25.78
N ARG A 204 -1.60 5.08 26.61
CA ARG A 204 -2.96 4.53 26.49
C ARG A 204 -3.68 4.41 25.13
N ARG A 205 -4.18 3.18 24.95
CA ARG A 205 -5.10 2.66 23.91
C ARG A 205 -6.48 3.34 23.92
N ARG A 206 -7.02 3.64 22.73
CA ARG A 206 -8.47 3.56 22.40
C ARG A 206 -8.63 3.09 20.94
N GLY A 207 -9.48 2.10 20.74
CA GLY A 207 -9.59 1.32 19.51
C GLY A 207 -10.61 1.84 18.49
N GLY A 208 -10.49 1.30 17.27
CA GLY A 208 -11.51 1.28 16.22
C GLY A 208 -11.32 -0.03 15.43
N ALA A 209 -12.38 -0.85 15.38
CA ALA A 209 -12.31 -2.21 14.85
C ALA A 209 -12.48 -2.22 13.32
N LEU A 210 -11.55 -2.85 12.60
CA LEU A 210 -11.79 -3.37 11.25
C LEU A 210 -12.43 -4.76 11.39
N GLN A 211 -13.59 -4.97 10.77
CA GLN A 211 -14.33 -6.23 10.90
C GLN A 211 -13.52 -7.40 10.32
N LEU A 212 -13.03 -8.26 11.21
CA LEU A 212 -12.26 -9.45 10.91
C LEU A 212 -13.20 -10.66 10.84
N LEU A 213 -13.69 -11.01 9.65
CA LEU A 213 -14.48 -12.23 9.46
C LEU A 213 -13.59 -13.48 9.63
N ARG A 214 -13.97 -14.45 10.48
CA ARG A 214 -13.25 -15.73 10.65
C ARG A 214 -13.87 -16.80 9.72
N ARG A 215 -13.09 -17.80 9.33
CA ARG A 215 -13.63 -19.11 8.90
C ARG A 215 -13.18 -20.18 9.90
N GLY A 216 -14.12 -21.06 10.24
CA GLY A 216 -13.91 -22.20 11.14
C GLY A 216 -13.07 -23.30 10.50
N ASP A 217 -12.42 -24.08 11.35
CA ASP A 217 -11.63 -25.25 11.00
C ASP A 217 -12.52 -26.30 10.30
N HIS A 218 -12.20 -26.65 9.05
CA HIS A 218 -12.57 -27.95 8.51
C HIS A 218 -11.47 -28.95 8.91
N ARG A 219 -11.68 -29.67 10.01
CA ARG A 219 -11.01 -30.95 10.22
C ARG A 219 -11.64 -31.95 9.25
N GLY A 220 -10.80 -32.55 8.43
CA GLY A 220 -11.20 -33.54 7.44
C GLY A 220 -11.87 -34.75 8.07
N ALA A 221 -13.00 -35.16 7.51
CA ALA A 221 -13.50 -36.52 7.65
C ALA A 221 -12.61 -37.43 6.78
N ARG A 222 -11.92 -38.37 7.41
CA ARG A 222 -11.30 -39.52 6.72
C ARG A 222 -12.40 -40.49 6.28
N PRO A 223 -12.27 -41.16 5.13
CA PRO A 223 -13.21 -42.20 4.74
C PRO A 223 -12.89 -43.51 5.50
N ALA A 224 -13.93 -44.18 5.95
CA ALA A 224 -13.99 -45.61 6.21
C ALA A 224 -15.41 -46.06 5.82
#